data_AF-A0A326UB90-F1
#
_entry.id   AF-A0A326UB90-F1
#
_cell.length_a   1.000
_cell.length_b   1.000
_cell.length_c   1.000
_cell.angle_alpha   90.00
_cell.angle_beta   90.00
_cell.angle_gamma   90.00
#
_symmetry.space_group_name_H-M   'P 1'
#
loop_
_entity.id
_entity.type
_entity.pdbx_description
1 polymer ?
#
loop_
_entity_poly.entity_id
_entity_poly.type
_entity_poly.pdbx_seq_one_letter_code
_entity_poly.pdbx_strand_id
1 'polypeptide(L)'
;MRDTPMRNKTSDEKDYRAGFSRVMWFAEQAKRQGWKLSDRQLVHEIMQRERAARIRDKSTLPIVGRDVRSAAWNRGQADALRALLRAQREHYGKGL
;
A
#
# COMPACT_ATOMS: atom_id res chain seq x y z
N MET A 1 34.51 3.98 4.31
CA MET A 1 33.18 4.39 4.85
C MET A 1 32.14 4.06 3.78
N ARG A 2 31.12 3.25 4.09
CA ARG A 2 30.06 2.91 3.13
C ARG A 2 29.09 4.09 3.06
N ASP A 3 28.83 4.57 1.85
CA ASP A 3 27.79 5.56 1.57
C ASP A 3 26.45 5.04 2.08
N THR A 4 25.99 5.60 3.19
CA THR A 4 24.60 5.50 3.60
C THR A 4 23.79 6.16 2.50
N PRO A 5 22.91 5.45 1.77
CA PRO A 5 22.14 6.10 0.72
C PRO A 5 21.27 7.14 1.42
N MET A 6 21.56 8.42 1.18
CA MET A 6 20.68 9.51 1.58
C MET A 6 19.30 9.14 1.09
N ARG A 7 18.33 9.15 2.01
CA ARG A 7 16.91 8.88 1.77
C ARG A 7 16.44 9.75 0.60
N ASN A 8 16.52 9.19 -0.60
CA ASN A 8 16.38 9.95 -1.82
C ASN A 8 14.88 10.12 -2.05
N LYS A 9 14.36 11.35 -1.94
CA LYS A 9 12.91 11.62 -2.04
C LYS A 9 12.28 11.01 -3.30
N THR A 10 13.03 10.99 -4.40
CA THR A 10 12.64 10.36 -5.67
C THR A 10 12.48 8.83 -5.56
N SER A 11 13.31 8.16 -4.75
CA SER A 11 13.19 6.72 -4.50
C SER A 11 11.97 6.40 -3.65
N ASP A 12 11.71 7.19 -2.60
CA ASP A 12 10.53 7.03 -1.75
C ASP A 12 9.24 7.24 -2.57
N GLU A 13 9.21 8.22 -3.47
CA GLU A 13 8.06 8.44 -4.35
C GLU A 13 7.85 7.29 -5.34
N LYS A 14 8.93 6.76 -5.94
CA LYS A 14 8.86 5.61 -6.84
C LYS A 14 8.31 4.38 -6.12
N ASP A 15 8.80 4.12 -4.91
CA ASP A 15 8.34 3.01 -4.08
C ASP A 15 6.88 3.15 -3.68
N TYR A 16 6.47 4.36 -3.29
CA TYR A 16 5.06 4.67 -3.00
C TYR A 16 4.17 4.35 -4.21
N ARG A 17 4.52 4.89 -5.39
CA ARG A 17 3.76 4.68 -6.63
C ARG A 17 3.69 3.20 -6.99
N ALA A 18 4.78 2.45 -6.81
CA ALA A 18 4.83 1.03 -7.11
C ALA A 18 3.95 0.20 -6.13
N GLY A 19 3.96 0.53 -4.84
CA GLY A 19 3.07 -0.06 -3.84
C GLY A 19 1.59 0.20 -4.15
N PHE A 20 1.25 1.45 -4.44
CA PHE A 20 -0.11 1.84 -4.82
C PHE A 20 -0.59 1.09 -6.07
N SER A 21 0.21 1.13 -7.14
CA SER A 21 -0.13 0.50 -8.42
C SER A 21 -0.31 -1.01 -8.30
N ARG A 22 0.48 -1.67 -7.43
CA ARG A 22 0.37 -3.11 -7.18
C ARG A 22 -1.01 -3.50 -6.67
N VAL A 23 -1.53 -2.77 -5.68
CA VAL A 23 -2.86 -3.03 -5.10
C VAL A 23 -3.96 -2.77 -6.12
N MET A 24 -3.89 -1.64 -6.82
CA MET A 24 -4.90 -1.31 -7.84
C MET A 24 -4.93 -2.35 -8.96
N TRP A 25 -3.77 -2.84 -9.40
CA TRP A 25 -3.70 -3.90 -10.40
C TRP A 25 -4.37 -5.19 -9.92
N PHE A 26 -4.08 -5.64 -8.70
CA PHE A 26 -4.73 -6.82 -8.14
C PHE A 26 -6.23 -6.64 -7.96
N ALA A 27 -6.68 -5.47 -7.51
CA ALA A 27 -8.10 -5.17 -7.36
C ALA A 27 -8.83 -5.22 -8.71
N GLU A 28 -8.21 -4.71 -9.78
CA GLU A 28 -8.74 -4.81 -11.14
C GLU A 28 -8.80 -6.27 -11.62
N GLN A 29 -7.76 -7.07 -11.37
CA GLN A 29 -7.80 -8.51 -11.69
C GLN A 29 -8.89 -9.25 -10.89
N ALA A 30 -9.01 -8.99 -9.60
CA ALA A 30 -10.04 -9.59 -8.75
C ALA A 30 -11.45 -9.24 -9.25
N LYS A 31 -11.67 -7.97 -9.60
CA LYS A 31 -12.95 -7.48 -10.14
C LYS A 31 -13.35 -8.22 -11.42
N ARG A 32 -12.40 -8.50 -12.33
CA ARG A 32 -12.65 -9.28 -13.56
C ARG A 32 -13.09 -10.71 -13.28
N GLN A 33 -12.69 -11.26 -12.14
CA GLN A 33 -13.09 -12.60 -11.68
C GLN A 33 -14.34 -12.57 -10.78
N GLY A 34 -14.99 -11.41 -10.63
CA GLY A 34 -16.12 -11.24 -9.72
C GLY A 34 -15.74 -11.28 -8.24
N TRP A 35 -14.46 -11.22 -7.91
CA TRP A 35 -13.97 -11.21 -6.54
C TRP A 35 -13.89 -9.80 -5.98
N LYS A 36 -14.27 -9.66 -4.70
CA LYS A 36 -14.26 -8.39 -4.00
C LYS A 36 -13.89 -8.61 -2.54
N LEU A 37 -13.05 -7.74 -2.00
CA LEU A 37 -12.80 -7.68 -0.57
C LEU A 37 -13.96 -6.95 0.13
N SER A 38 -14.42 -7.51 1.24
CA SER A 38 -15.37 -6.82 2.11
C SER A 38 -14.73 -5.56 2.73
N ASP A 39 -15.58 -4.61 3.13
CA ASP A 39 -15.12 -3.40 3.84
C ASP A 39 -14.26 -3.75 5.07
N ARG A 40 -14.63 -4.80 5.83
CA ARG A 40 -13.87 -5.27 7.00
C ARG A 40 -12.49 -5.80 6.60
N GLN A 41 -12.40 -6.56 5.51
CA GLN A 41 -11.11 -7.06 5.00
C GLN A 41 -10.22 -5.91 4.53
N LEU A 42 -10.79 -4.92 3.83
CA LEU A 42 -10.05 -3.71 3.42
C LEU A 42 -9.52 -2.93 4.63
N VAL A 43 -10.35 -2.69 5.64
CA VAL A 43 -9.93 -1.98 6.86
C VAL A 43 -8.81 -2.73 7.58
N HIS A 44 -8.95 -4.06 7.73
CA HIS A 44 -7.91 -4.88 8.34
C HIS A 44 -6.59 -4.75 7.58
N GLU A 45 -6.64 -4.87 6.25
CA GLU A 45 -5.44 -4.80 5.42
C GLU A 45 -4.79 -3.41 5.48
N ILE A 46 -5.57 -2.33 5.46
CA ILE A 46 -5.06 -0.95 5.66
C ILE A 46 -4.28 -0.87 6.96
N MET A 47 -4.83 -1.39 8.06
CA MET A 47 -4.15 -1.37 9.36
C MET A 47 -2.83 -2.15 9.34
N GLN A 48 -2.78 -3.30 8.66
CA GLN A 48 -1.55 -4.08 8.54
C GLN A 48 -0.47 -3.32 7.75
N ARG A 49 -0.84 -2.68 6.64
CA ARG A 49 0.10 -1.91 5.81
C ARG A 49 0.63 -0.66 6.53
N GLU A 50 -0.23 0.04 7.25
CA GLU A 50 0.18 1.16 8.10
C GLU A 50 1.10 0.72 9.24
N ARG A 51 0.80 -0.41 9.89
CA ARG A 51 1.67 -0.98 10.92
C ARG A 51 3.03 -1.35 10.34
N ALA A 52 3.07 -2.00 9.18
CA ALA A 52 4.31 -2.35 8.49
C ALA A 52 5.13 -1.09 8.12
N ALA A 53 4.48 -0.05 7.61
CA ALA A 53 5.13 1.24 7.34
C ALA A 53 5.73 1.85 8.61
N ARG A 54 4.98 1.88 9.71
CA ARG A 54 5.44 2.41 11.00
C ARG A 54 6.63 1.62 11.56
N ILE A 55 6.58 0.28 11.48
CA ILE A 55 7.70 -0.57 11.88
C ILE A 55 8.92 -0.24 11.03
N ARG A 56 8.75 -0.07 9.71
CA ARG A 56 9.85 0.22 8.79
C ARG A 56 10.47 1.59 9.04
N ASP A 57 9.67 2.63 9.29
CA ASP A 57 10.16 3.97 9.63
C ASP A 57 10.93 4.00 10.95
N LYS A 58 10.55 3.17 11.92
CA LYS A 58 11.22 3.08 13.23
C LYS A 58 12.39 2.11 13.26
N SER A 59 12.52 1.25 12.25
CA SER A 59 13.55 0.23 12.21
C SER A 59 14.85 0.80 11.65
N THR A 60 15.96 0.51 12.33
CA THR A 60 17.32 0.76 11.83
C THR A 60 17.80 -0.33 10.86
N LEU A 61 16.98 -1.36 10.63
CA LEU A 61 17.35 -2.46 9.73
C LEU A 61 17.49 -1.93 8.30
N PRO A 62 18.64 -2.14 7.66
CA PRO A 62 18.88 -1.62 6.33
C PRO A 62 17.89 -2.25 5.32
N ILE A 63 17.52 -1.48 4.29
CA ILE A 63 16.74 -2.00 3.15
C ILE A 63 17.72 -2.74 2.26
N VAL A 64 17.97 -4.02 2.57
CA VAL A 64 18.89 -4.88 1.81
C VAL A 64 18.10 -6.02 1.21
N GLY A 65 17.98 -6.04 -0.12
CA GLY A 65 17.33 -7.11 -0.86
C GLY A 65 16.18 -6.63 -1.74
N ARG A 66 16.00 -7.33 -2.87
CA ARG A 66 15.01 -7.01 -3.92
C ARG A 66 13.55 -7.07 -3.44
N ASP A 67 13.30 -7.78 -2.34
CA ASP A 67 11.96 -8.01 -1.79
C ASP A 67 11.65 -7.18 -0.54
N VAL A 68 12.63 -6.42 -0.03
CA VAL A 68 12.43 -5.60 1.16
C VAL A 68 11.68 -4.33 0.78
N ARG A 69 10.45 -4.19 1.27
CA ARG A 69 9.59 -3.05 0.96
C ARG A 69 9.82 -1.89 1.93
N SER A 70 9.98 -0.69 1.38
CA SER A 70 10.15 0.54 2.16
C SER A 70 8.87 0.94 2.90
N ALA A 71 8.99 1.90 3.81
CA ALA A 71 7.82 2.48 4.47
C ALA A 71 6.89 3.14 3.43
N ALA A 72 7.47 3.84 2.45
CA ALA A 72 6.74 4.48 1.35
C ALA A 72 5.93 3.48 0.52
N TRP A 73 6.51 2.33 0.18
CA TRP A 73 5.78 1.24 -0.49
C TRP A 73 4.54 0.80 0.30
N ASN A 74 4.69 0.56 1.61
CA ASN A 74 3.58 0.12 2.46
C ASN A 74 2.49 1.19 2.58
N ARG A 75 2.86 2.47 2.68
CA ARG A 75 1.91 3.58 2.67
C ARG A 75 1.15 3.67 1.34
N GLY A 76 1.84 3.48 0.21
CA GLY A 76 1.20 3.42 -1.11
C GLY A 76 0.15 2.32 -1.21
N GLN A 77 0.44 1.13 -0.65
CA GLN A 77 -0.56 0.05 -0.57
C GLN A 77 -1.75 0.43 0.30
N ALA A 78 -1.52 1.03 1.48
CA ALA A 78 -2.59 1.46 2.39
C ALA A 78 -3.51 2.50 1.72
N ASP A 79 -2.96 3.47 1.00
CA ASP A 79 -3.74 4.49 0.31
C ASP A 79 -4.55 3.94 -0.87
N ALA A 80 -4.00 2.98 -1.62
CA ALA A 80 -4.75 2.28 -2.65
C ALA A 80 -5.96 1.53 -2.05
N LEU A 81 -5.76 0.83 -0.92
CA LEU A 81 -6.85 0.15 -0.22
C LEU A 81 -7.91 1.14 0.31
N ARG A 82 -7.50 2.32 0.81
CA ARG A 82 -8.44 3.39 1.18
C ARG A 82 -9.23 3.92 -0.01
N ALA A 83 -8.59 4.05 -1.17
CA ALA A 83 -9.27 4.46 -2.40
C ALA A 83 -10.33 3.42 -2.81
N LEU A 84 -10.00 2.13 -2.74
CA LEU A 84 -10.96 1.04 -2.97
C LEU A 84 -12.12 1.09 -1.96
N LEU A 85 -11.84 1.24 -0.67
CA LEU A 85 -12.87 1.32 0.36
C LEU A 85 -13.82 2.51 0.14
N ARG A 86 -13.28 3.68 -0.21
CA ARG A 86 -14.07 4.87 -0.54
C ARG A 86 -14.98 4.60 -1.75
N ALA A 87 -14.43 4.08 -2.83
CA ALA A 87 -15.19 3.74 -4.02
C ALA A 87 -16.31 2.72 -3.74
N GLN A 88 -16.05 1.73 -2.86
CA GLN A 88 -17.09 0.77 -2.43
C GLN A 88 -18.23 1.47 -1.70
N ARG A 89 -17.92 2.34 -0.75
CA ARG A 89 -18.93 3.08 0.03
C ARG A 89 -19.74 4.04 -0.81
N GLU A 90 -19.10 4.74 -1.74
CA GLU A 90 -19.80 5.62 -2.68
C GLU A 90 -20.76 4.84 -3.58
N HIS A 91 -20.38 3.64 -4.00
CA HIS A 91 -21.27 2.77 -4.78
C HIS A 91 -22.47 2.29 -3.95
N TYR A 92 -22.28 1.99 -2.66
CA TYR A 92 -23.40 1.61 -1.78
C TYR A 92 -24.30 2.79 -1.42
N GLY A 93 -23.74 3.99 -1.23
CA GLY A 93 -24.50 5.20 -0.90
C GLY A 93 -25.33 5.78 -2.05
N LYS A 94 -25.08 5.36 -3.30
CA LYS A 94 -25.90 5.72 -4.47
C LYS A 94 -27.08 4.78 -4.73
N GLY A 95 -27.22 3.72 -3.93
CA GLY A 95 -28.27 2.70 -4.08
C GLY A 95 -29.35 2.73 -2.98
N LEU A 96 -29.34 3.74 -2.11
CA LEU A 96 -30.40 4.09 -1.15
C LEU A 96 -31.02 5.42 -1.57
#